data_AF-J3NM39-F1
#
_entry.id   AF-J3NM39-F1
#
_cell.length_a   1.000
_cell.length_b   1.000
_cell.length_c   1.000
_cell.angle_alpha   90.00
_cell.angle_beta   90.00
_cell.angle_gamma   90.00
#
_symmetry.space_group_name_H-M   'P 1'
#
loop_
_entity.id
_entity.type
_entity.pdbx_description
1 polymer ?
#
loop_
_entity_poly.entity_id
_entity_poly.type
_entity_poly.pdbx_seq_one_letter_code
_entity_poly.pdbx_strand_id
1 'polypeptide(L)'
;MKLSRVMQLPTLLAASLLAAAPSLVAAEHTSNWAVLVCTSRFWFNYRHLANVLSIYRTVKRLGIPDSQIILMLPDDMACNPRNAFPGTVYSNADRAVDLYGDNIEVDYRGYEVTVENFIRLLTDRVGDEMPRSKRLLTDDRSNILVYMTGHGGNEFLKFQDAEEIGAFDLADAFEQMWEKKRYHEILFMIDTCQANTMYSKLYSPNIIATGSSELDQSSYSHHADNDVGVAVIDRYTYYNLEFLEAEVRDIGSKKTVGDLFDSYNFEKIHSNAGVRYDLFPGGADAARARLLTDFFGNVQNVEVDGPRNATTAGAGAGTAQLEEDLLVLSRKIAELRKRADTDDVAADGDAQPASAPREQGVNTRNQSAQKRIQVTTSLTDDNWWTKKLFGATAVAGCALLWGVGSFL
;
A
#
# COMPACT_ATOMS: atom_id res chain seq x y z
N MET A 1 -11.93 82.33 6.93
CA MET A 1 -11.97 81.37 5.82
C MET A 1 -11.35 80.07 6.29
N LYS A 2 -12.17 79.01 6.42
CA LYS A 2 -11.79 77.65 6.82
C LYS A 2 -11.79 76.78 5.57
N LEU A 3 -10.66 76.16 5.25
CA LEU A 3 -10.46 75.07 4.29
C LEU A 3 -9.29 74.27 4.88
N SER A 4 -9.23 72.95 4.97
CA SER A 4 -10.14 71.84 4.71
C SER A 4 -9.41 70.61 5.27
N ARG A 5 -9.88 70.03 6.38
CA ARG A 5 -9.41 68.74 6.90
C ARG A 5 -10.42 67.66 6.49
N VAL A 6 -10.46 67.29 5.22
CA VAL A 6 -11.21 66.11 4.75
C VAL A 6 -10.48 65.56 3.54
N MET A 7 -9.43 64.77 3.74
CA MET A 7 -8.86 63.88 2.71
C MET A 7 -7.68 63.05 3.27
N GLN A 8 -7.92 62.30 4.35
CA GLN A 8 -6.97 61.27 4.81
C GLN A 8 -7.69 60.00 5.29
N LEU A 9 -8.80 59.64 4.63
CA LEU A 9 -9.56 58.44 5.00
C LEU A 9 -10.02 57.54 3.82
N PRO A 10 -9.22 57.30 2.76
CA PRO A 10 -9.44 56.09 1.97
C PRO A 10 -8.21 55.19 1.79
N THR A 11 -7.05 55.49 2.39
CA THR A 11 -5.83 54.68 2.18
C THR A 11 -5.64 53.54 3.17
N LEU A 12 -6.35 53.52 4.30
CA LEU A 12 -6.24 52.44 5.29
C LEU A 12 -7.23 51.28 5.07
N LEU A 13 -8.29 51.46 4.29
CA LEU A 13 -9.23 50.37 3.96
C LEU A 13 -8.80 49.55 2.73
N ALA A 14 -7.96 50.11 1.86
CA ALA A 14 -7.46 49.41 0.68
C ALA A 14 -6.32 48.42 1.02
N ALA A 15 -5.61 48.64 2.13
CA ALA A 15 -4.52 47.76 2.58
C ALA A 15 -5.01 46.51 3.34
N SER A 16 -6.25 46.52 3.88
CA SER A 16 -6.83 45.36 4.57
C SER A 16 -7.53 44.36 3.64
N LEU A 17 -7.70 44.70 2.35
CA LEU A 17 -8.32 43.83 1.33
C LEU A 17 -7.31 43.05 0.48
N LEU A 18 -6.00 43.30 0.62
CA LEU A 18 -4.94 42.53 -0.04
C LEU A 18 -4.34 41.40 0.82
N ALA A 19 -4.77 41.24 2.07
CA ALA A 19 -4.25 40.21 2.97
C ALA A 19 -5.06 38.90 2.98
N ALA A 20 -6.04 38.77 2.08
CA ALA A 20 -6.79 37.53 1.85
C ALA A 20 -6.59 37.06 0.41
N ALA A 21 -5.33 37.00 -0.05
CA ALA A 21 -5.02 36.00 -1.06
C ALA A 21 -5.27 34.65 -0.39
N PRO A 22 -6.17 33.78 -0.90
CA PRO A 22 -6.16 32.41 -0.45
C PRO A 22 -4.73 31.94 -0.69
N SER A 23 -4.04 31.55 0.38
CA SER A 23 -2.85 30.74 0.24
C SER A 23 -3.26 29.65 -0.75
N LEU A 24 -2.58 29.58 -1.91
CA LEU A 24 -2.63 28.40 -2.76
C LEU A 24 -2.02 27.30 -1.90
N VAL A 25 -2.84 26.76 -1.00
CA VAL A 25 -2.62 25.45 -0.41
C VAL A 25 -2.61 24.57 -1.63
N ALA A 26 -1.43 24.13 -2.05
CA ALA A 26 -1.33 23.00 -2.97
C ALA A 26 -2.26 21.95 -2.37
N ALA A 27 -3.36 21.64 -3.06
CA ALA A 27 -4.37 20.76 -2.52
C ALA A 27 -3.68 19.41 -2.27
N GLU A 28 -3.39 19.13 -1.00
CA GLU A 28 -2.83 17.86 -0.59
C GLU A 28 -3.93 16.83 -0.82
N HIS A 29 -3.64 15.82 -1.62
CA HIS A 29 -4.58 14.74 -1.91
C HIS A 29 -4.89 13.99 -0.61
N THR A 30 -6.13 13.55 -0.45
CA THR A 30 -6.61 12.92 0.78
C THR A 30 -6.62 11.40 0.73
N SER A 31 -6.43 10.82 -0.45
CA SER A 31 -6.31 9.37 -0.61
C SER A 31 -5.56 8.99 -1.87
N ASN A 32 -4.89 7.83 -1.82
CA ASN A 32 -4.23 7.22 -2.97
C ASN A 32 -4.91 5.91 -3.31
N TRP A 33 -5.17 5.71 -4.59
CA TRP A 33 -5.80 4.52 -5.14
C TRP A 33 -4.89 3.88 -6.19
N ALA A 34 -4.99 2.57 -6.34
CA ALA A 34 -4.31 1.84 -7.40
C ALA A 34 -5.31 1.04 -8.23
N VAL A 35 -5.20 1.10 -9.56
CA VAL A 35 -5.92 0.25 -10.50
C VAL A 35 -4.89 -0.53 -11.29
N LEU A 36 -4.80 -1.83 -11.01
CA LEU A 36 -3.75 -2.71 -11.49
C LEU A 36 -4.35 -3.79 -12.39
N VAL A 37 -4.01 -3.73 -13.68
CA VAL A 37 -4.70 -4.53 -14.71
C VAL A 37 -3.71 -5.38 -15.49
N CYS A 38 -3.85 -6.70 -15.36
CA CYS A 38 -3.27 -7.64 -16.30
C CYS A 38 -4.30 -7.87 -17.41
N THR A 39 -3.92 -7.73 -18.66
CA THR A 39 -4.86 -7.91 -19.77
C THR A 39 -4.66 -9.21 -20.54
N SER A 40 -3.61 -9.96 -20.22
CA SER A 40 -3.24 -11.19 -20.94
C SER A 40 -3.54 -12.45 -20.15
N ARG A 41 -4.05 -13.46 -20.85
CA ARG A 41 -4.33 -14.80 -20.32
C ARG A 41 -3.36 -15.84 -20.89
N PHE A 42 -3.46 -17.08 -20.41
CA PHE A 42 -2.65 -18.24 -20.78
C PHE A 42 -1.23 -18.25 -20.20
N TRP A 43 -0.71 -19.47 -20.02
CA TRP A 43 0.55 -19.74 -19.33
C TRP A 43 1.77 -19.02 -19.93
N PHE A 44 1.84 -18.88 -21.26
CA PHE A 44 2.96 -18.20 -21.92
C PHE A 44 3.02 -16.69 -21.63
N ASN A 45 1.97 -16.12 -21.03
CA ASN A 45 1.87 -14.73 -20.58
C ASN A 45 2.02 -14.58 -19.07
N TYR A 46 2.53 -15.60 -18.38
CA TYR A 46 2.77 -15.60 -16.94
C TYR A 46 3.35 -14.27 -16.41
N ARG A 47 4.35 -13.71 -17.11
CA ARG A 47 5.00 -12.44 -16.75
C ARG A 47 4.05 -11.25 -16.58
N HIS A 48 2.97 -11.14 -17.37
CA HIS A 48 2.05 -10.00 -17.25
C HIS A 48 1.27 -10.05 -15.93
N LEU A 49 0.92 -11.26 -15.46
CA LEU A 49 0.32 -11.44 -14.14
C LEU A 49 1.36 -11.17 -13.04
N ALA A 50 2.57 -11.71 -13.17
CA ALA A 50 3.65 -11.47 -12.20
C ALA A 50 4.01 -9.97 -12.07
N ASN A 51 4.09 -9.24 -13.19
CA ASN A 51 4.28 -7.79 -13.23
C ASN A 51 3.26 -7.05 -12.32
N VAL A 52 1.97 -7.34 -12.53
CA VAL A 52 0.87 -6.73 -11.76
C VAL A 52 0.97 -7.09 -10.28
N LEU A 53 1.25 -8.36 -9.96
CA LEU A 53 1.39 -8.77 -8.56
C LEU A 53 2.60 -8.13 -7.87
N SER A 54 3.70 -7.90 -8.59
CA SER A 54 4.86 -7.19 -8.06
C SER A 54 4.56 -5.72 -7.77
N ILE A 55 3.81 -5.04 -8.64
CA ILE A 55 3.33 -3.67 -8.38
C ILE A 55 2.34 -3.65 -7.21
N TYR A 56 1.39 -4.60 -7.16
CA TYR A 56 0.45 -4.76 -6.05
C TYR A 56 1.19 -4.87 -4.72
N ARG A 57 2.22 -5.71 -4.64
CA ARG A 57 3.04 -5.84 -3.43
C ARG A 57 3.78 -4.57 -3.06
N THR A 58 4.26 -3.81 -4.04
CA THR A 58 4.92 -2.52 -3.79
C THR A 58 3.94 -1.51 -3.18
N VAL A 59 2.75 -1.41 -3.75
CA VAL A 59 1.66 -0.56 -3.26
C VAL A 59 1.23 -0.96 -1.85
N LYS A 60 1.07 -2.27 -1.59
CA LYS A 60 0.77 -2.83 -0.27
C LYS A 60 1.87 -2.55 0.75
N ARG A 61 3.13 -2.72 0.36
CA ARG A 61 4.30 -2.44 1.22
C ARG A 61 4.33 -0.98 1.65
N LEU A 62 3.95 -0.06 0.75
CA LEU A 62 3.86 1.37 1.02
C LEU A 62 2.53 1.79 1.67
N GLY A 63 1.68 0.82 1.99
CA GLY A 63 0.60 0.94 2.96
C GLY A 63 -0.78 1.24 2.37
N ILE A 64 -0.97 1.27 1.05
CA ILE A 64 -2.30 1.42 0.47
C ILE A 64 -3.12 0.15 0.82
N PRO A 65 -4.29 0.26 1.46
CA PRO A 65 -5.12 -0.87 1.83
C PRO A 65 -5.83 -1.49 0.62
N ASP A 66 -6.23 -2.76 0.70
CA ASP A 66 -6.93 -3.45 -0.41
C ASP A 66 -8.23 -2.75 -0.81
N SER A 67 -8.91 -2.11 0.15
CA SER A 67 -10.10 -1.30 -0.13
C SER A 67 -9.86 -0.11 -1.07
N GLN A 68 -8.59 0.21 -1.38
CA GLN A 68 -8.14 1.26 -2.30
C GLN A 68 -7.33 0.72 -3.48
N ILE A 69 -7.27 -0.61 -3.65
CA ILE A 69 -6.58 -1.24 -4.77
C ILE A 69 -7.61 -2.04 -5.55
N ILE A 70 -7.76 -1.75 -6.84
CA ILE A 70 -8.55 -2.56 -7.76
C ILE A 70 -7.61 -3.46 -8.54
N LEU A 71 -7.73 -4.76 -8.34
CA LEU A 71 -6.88 -5.76 -8.98
C LEU A 71 -7.66 -6.61 -10.00
N MET A 72 -7.23 -6.57 -11.26
CA MET A 72 -7.85 -7.30 -12.36
C MET A 72 -6.89 -8.36 -12.92
N LEU A 73 -7.21 -9.65 -12.71
CA LEU A 73 -6.40 -10.78 -13.18
C LEU A 73 -7.25 -11.70 -14.09
N PRO A 74 -6.92 -11.80 -15.39
CA PRO A 74 -7.73 -12.51 -16.38
C PRO A 74 -7.50 -14.02 -16.36
N ASP A 75 -6.52 -14.50 -15.60
CA ASP A 75 -6.17 -15.90 -15.45
C ASP A 75 -5.49 -16.11 -14.09
N ASP A 76 -5.43 -17.35 -13.61
CA ASP A 76 -4.81 -17.70 -12.34
C ASP A 76 -3.59 -18.60 -12.60
N MET A 77 -2.39 -18.00 -12.57
CA MET A 77 -1.15 -18.74 -12.75
C MET A 77 -0.78 -19.59 -11.53
N ALA A 78 -1.20 -19.21 -10.33
CA ALA A 78 -0.95 -19.97 -9.11
C ALA A 78 -1.67 -21.33 -9.16
N CYS A 79 -2.90 -21.35 -9.69
CA CYS A 79 -3.71 -22.56 -9.83
C CYS A 79 -3.57 -23.27 -11.19
N ASN A 80 -2.68 -22.81 -12.07
CA ASN A 80 -2.53 -23.40 -13.40
C ASN A 80 -1.89 -24.80 -13.31
N PRO A 81 -2.43 -25.84 -14.01
CA PRO A 81 -1.83 -27.18 -14.00
C PRO A 81 -0.39 -27.26 -14.55
N ARG A 82 0.07 -26.23 -15.29
CA ARG A 82 1.46 -26.13 -15.76
C ARG A 82 2.41 -25.57 -14.71
N ASN A 83 1.88 -24.98 -13.63
CA ASN A 83 2.70 -24.41 -12.58
C ASN A 83 3.35 -25.52 -11.76
N ALA A 84 4.69 -25.59 -11.82
CA ALA A 84 5.49 -26.51 -11.02
C ALA A 84 5.42 -26.19 -9.52
N PHE A 85 4.95 -25.00 -9.14
CA PHE A 85 4.84 -24.50 -7.76
C PHE A 85 3.39 -24.10 -7.45
N PRO A 86 2.49 -25.07 -7.18
CA PRO A 86 1.07 -24.80 -6.97
C PRO A 86 0.83 -23.77 -5.86
N GLY A 87 -0.08 -22.83 -6.11
CA GLY A 87 -0.46 -21.80 -5.15
C GLY A 87 0.50 -20.61 -5.07
N THR A 88 1.56 -20.57 -5.89
CA THR A 88 2.58 -19.51 -5.83
C THR A 88 2.86 -18.91 -7.20
N VAL A 89 3.35 -17.66 -7.20
CA VAL A 89 3.81 -16.94 -8.40
C VAL A 89 5.11 -16.21 -8.08
N TYR A 90 6.16 -16.42 -8.86
CA TYR A 90 7.45 -15.75 -8.72
C TYR A 90 7.78 -14.87 -9.94
N SER A 91 8.47 -13.73 -9.75
CA SER A 91 8.99 -12.87 -10.83
C SER A 91 10.50 -13.02 -11.07
N ASN A 92 11.15 -13.96 -10.40
CA ASN A 92 12.57 -14.22 -10.51
C ASN A 92 12.88 -15.71 -10.27
N ALA A 93 14.03 -16.15 -10.78
CA ALA A 93 14.41 -17.56 -10.73
C ALA A 93 14.88 -18.04 -9.34
N ASP A 94 15.32 -17.12 -8.48
CA ASP A 94 15.70 -17.44 -7.10
C ASP A 94 14.49 -17.66 -6.18
N ARG A 95 13.29 -17.27 -6.64
CA ARG A 95 11.99 -17.45 -5.96
C ARG A 95 12.00 -16.87 -4.54
N ALA A 96 12.74 -15.77 -4.35
CA ALA A 96 12.89 -15.14 -3.05
C ALA A 96 11.56 -14.65 -2.47
N VAL A 97 10.60 -14.29 -3.33
CA VAL A 97 9.32 -13.71 -2.92
C VAL A 97 8.17 -14.34 -3.71
N ASP A 98 7.26 -15.04 -3.01
CA ASP A 98 5.97 -15.42 -3.58
C ASP A 98 5.07 -14.19 -3.70
N LEU A 99 4.70 -13.89 -4.94
CA LEU A 99 3.90 -12.75 -5.33
C LEU A 99 2.41 -12.94 -5.05
N TYR A 100 1.93 -14.18 -5.07
CA TYR A 100 0.53 -14.51 -4.84
C TYR A 100 0.22 -14.43 -3.34
N GLY A 101 0.97 -15.17 -2.52
CA GLY A 101 0.85 -15.16 -1.06
C GLY A 101 -0.55 -15.50 -0.55
N ASP A 102 -0.76 -15.34 0.76
CA ASP A 102 -2.02 -15.74 1.41
C ASP A 102 -3.10 -14.64 1.39
N ASN A 103 -2.73 -13.38 1.13
CA ASN A 103 -3.57 -12.20 1.37
C ASN A 103 -3.83 -11.35 0.12
N ILE A 104 -3.79 -11.94 -1.07
CA ILE A 104 -4.13 -11.24 -2.31
C ILE A 104 -5.64 -11.08 -2.45
N GLU A 105 -6.10 -9.84 -2.61
CA GLU A 105 -7.50 -9.54 -2.94
C GLU A 105 -7.62 -9.24 -4.44
N VAL A 106 -8.22 -10.17 -5.19
CA VAL A 106 -8.48 -9.99 -6.62
C VAL A 106 -9.93 -9.62 -6.83
N ASP A 107 -10.17 -8.42 -7.35
CA ASP A 107 -11.52 -7.88 -7.54
C ASP A 107 -12.17 -8.46 -8.80
N TYR A 108 -11.51 -8.35 -9.94
CA TYR A 108 -12.01 -8.89 -11.21
C TYR A 108 -11.20 -10.11 -11.60
N ARG A 109 -11.85 -11.28 -11.64
CA ARG A 109 -11.21 -12.57 -11.92
C ARG A 109 -11.65 -13.13 -13.26
N GLY A 110 -10.71 -13.69 -14.01
CA GLY A 110 -11.01 -14.49 -15.21
C GLY A 110 -11.84 -13.71 -16.23
N TYR A 111 -13.02 -14.23 -16.55
CA TYR A 111 -13.95 -13.64 -17.52
C TYR A 111 -14.49 -12.26 -17.14
N GLU A 112 -14.31 -11.80 -15.90
CA GLU A 112 -14.71 -10.44 -15.50
C GLU A 112 -13.72 -9.37 -15.97
N VAL A 113 -12.51 -9.74 -16.42
CA VAL A 113 -11.49 -8.81 -16.91
C VAL A 113 -11.74 -8.46 -18.37
N THR A 114 -12.75 -7.62 -18.62
CA THR A 114 -13.14 -7.17 -19.96
C THR A 114 -12.91 -5.68 -20.14
N VAL A 115 -12.86 -5.22 -21.39
CA VAL A 115 -12.77 -3.78 -21.69
C VAL A 115 -13.99 -3.05 -21.10
N GLU A 116 -15.18 -3.64 -21.23
CA GLU A 116 -16.43 -3.08 -20.69
C GLU A 116 -16.36 -2.85 -19.18
N ASN A 117 -15.94 -3.86 -18.41
CA ASN A 117 -15.87 -3.75 -16.95
C ASN A 117 -14.82 -2.73 -16.51
N PHE A 118 -13.67 -2.67 -17.19
CA PHE A 118 -12.64 -1.69 -16.91
C PHE A 118 -13.13 -0.26 -17.18
N ILE A 119 -13.76 0.00 -18.32
CA ILE A 119 -14.33 1.32 -18.64
C ILE A 119 -15.46 1.69 -17.65
N ARG A 120 -16.32 0.74 -17.28
CA ARG A 120 -17.39 0.98 -16.29
C ARG A 120 -16.84 1.31 -14.90
N LEU A 121 -15.78 0.64 -14.46
CA LEU A 121 -15.06 0.94 -13.23
C LEU A 121 -14.54 2.39 -13.24
N LEU A 122 -13.80 2.76 -14.30
CA LEU A 122 -13.24 4.10 -14.46
C LEU A 122 -14.32 5.18 -14.57
N THR A 123 -15.49 4.89 -15.12
CA THR A 123 -16.53 5.91 -15.36
C THR A 123 -17.66 5.90 -14.32
N ASP A 124 -17.61 5.03 -13.31
CA ASP A 124 -18.67 4.80 -12.31
C ASP A 124 -20.01 4.44 -12.96
N ARG A 125 -19.96 3.57 -13.96
CA ARG A 125 -21.13 3.06 -14.69
C ARG A 125 -21.41 1.61 -14.31
N VAL A 126 -21.41 1.32 -13.01
CA VAL A 126 -21.74 0.01 -12.43
C VAL A 126 -23.03 0.10 -11.62
N GLY A 127 -23.86 -0.95 -11.65
CA GLY A 127 -25.15 -0.97 -10.94
C GLY A 127 -24.98 -1.05 -9.42
N ASP A 128 -25.99 -0.58 -8.67
CA ASP A 128 -25.99 -0.50 -7.19
C ASP A 128 -25.68 -1.82 -6.49
N GLU A 129 -25.95 -2.95 -7.15
CA GLU A 129 -25.64 -4.30 -6.69
C GLU A 129 -24.13 -4.63 -6.68
N MET A 130 -23.30 -3.87 -7.40
CA MET A 130 -21.87 -4.13 -7.49
C MET A 130 -21.20 -3.89 -6.13
N PRO A 131 -20.46 -4.88 -5.57
CA PRO A 131 -19.86 -4.77 -4.26
C PRO A 131 -18.83 -3.64 -4.21
N ARG A 132 -18.60 -3.10 -3.01
CA ARG A 132 -17.68 -1.98 -2.78
C ARG A 132 -16.26 -2.24 -3.30
N SER A 133 -15.76 -3.46 -3.18
CA SER A 133 -14.41 -3.82 -3.66
C SER A 133 -14.27 -3.72 -5.18
N LYS A 134 -15.38 -3.81 -5.93
CA LYS A 134 -15.43 -3.64 -7.39
C LYS A 134 -15.78 -2.21 -7.81
N ARG A 135 -15.53 -1.22 -6.94
CA ARG A 135 -15.83 0.20 -7.21
C ARG A 135 -14.61 1.06 -6.92
N LEU A 136 -14.27 1.92 -7.86
CA LEU A 136 -13.22 2.93 -7.70
C LEU A 136 -13.78 4.16 -6.96
N LEU A 137 -13.82 4.15 -5.63
CA LEU A 137 -14.50 5.22 -4.86
C LEU A 137 -13.63 6.46 -4.65
N THR A 138 -13.14 7.03 -5.76
CA THR A 138 -12.28 8.22 -5.82
C THR A 138 -13.07 9.51 -6.01
N ASP A 139 -12.43 10.64 -5.64
CA ASP A 139 -12.96 12.00 -5.71
C ASP A 139 -11.90 13.01 -6.24
N ASP A 140 -12.20 14.31 -6.20
CA ASP A 140 -11.30 15.39 -6.66
C ASP A 140 -10.06 15.63 -5.80
N ARG A 141 -9.88 14.82 -4.74
CA ARG A 141 -8.70 14.80 -3.87
C ARG A 141 -8.04 13.43 -3.84
N SER A 142 -8.36 12.57 -4.80
CA SER A 142 -7.80 11.22 -4.90
C SER A 142 -6.72 11.15 -5.97
N ASN A 143 -5.50 10.77 -5.62
CA ASN A 143 -4.50 10.40 -6.62
C ASN A 143 -4.66 8.93 -7.01
N ILE A 144 -4.43 8.62 -8.29
CA ILE A 144 -4.65 7.28 -8.82
C ILE A 144 -3.42 6.81 -9.59
N LEU A 145 -2.85 5.69 -9.15
CA LEU A 145 -1.93 4.90 -9.97
C LEU A 145 -2.76 3.97 -10.86
N VAL A 146 -2.67 4.14 -12.18
CA VAL A 146 -3.24 3.19 -13.14
C VAL A 146 -2.09 2.46 -13.82
N TYR A 147 -1.90 1.18 -13.49
CA TYR A 147 -0.86 0.34 -14.10
C TYR A 147 -1.50 -0.76 -14.94
N MET A 148 -1.12 -0.83 -16.21
CA MET A 148 -1.62 -1.84 -17.15
C MET A 148 -0.47 -2.57 -17.83
N THR A 149 -0.61 -3.88 -18.02
CA THR A 149 0.38 -4.68 -18.75
C THR A 149 -0.26 -5.78 -19.56
N GLY A 150 0.30 -6.03 -20.74
CA GLY A 150 -0.19 -7.04 -21.66
C GLY A 150 0.43 -6.93 -23.05
N HIS A 151 -0.28 -7.48 -24.02
CA HIS A 151 0.08 -7.35 -25.43
C HIS A 151 -0.70 -6.21 -26.08
N GLY A 152 -0.05 -5.45 -26.95
CA GLY A 152 -0.65 -4.31 -27.61
C GLY A 152 0.15 -3.91 -28.84
N GLY A 153 -0.16 -2.73 -29.36
CA GLY A 153 0.49 -2.15 -30.52
C GLY A 153 0.09 -0.69 -30.67
N ASN A 154 0.14 -0.19 -31.90
CA ASN A 154 -0.15 1.21 -32.18
C ASN A 154 -1.59 1.58 -31.76
N GLU A 155 -1.70 2.33 -30.65
CA GLU A 155 -2.94 2.85 -30.09
C GLU A 155 -3.95 1.79 -29.60
N PHE A 156 -3.51 0.55 -29.31
CA PHE A 156 -4.36 -0.47 -28.70
C PHE A 156 -3.64 -1.38 -27.70
N LEU A 157 -4.41 -1.92 -26.74
CA LEU A 157 -4.00 -2.97 -25.81
C LEU A 157 -5.03 -4.11 -25.83
N LYS A 158 -4.58 -5.35 -26.01
CA LYS A 158 -5.44 -6.53 -26.06
C LYS A 158 -5.90 -6.93 -24.67
N PHE A 159 -7.17 -7.29 -24.56
CA PHE A 159 -7.81 -7.90 -23.39
C PHE A 159 -8.18 -9.35 -23.71
N GLN A 160 -7.69 -10.27 -22.88
CA GLN A 160 -7.94 -11.71 -22.93
C GLN A 160 -7.71 -12.38 -24.29
N ASP A 161 -6.87 -11.80 -25.16
CA ASP A 161 -6.64 -12.28 -26.54
C ASP A 161 -7.91 -12.27 -27.43
N ALA A 162 -8.95 -11.52 -27.05
CA ALA A 162 -10.23 -11.49 -27.76
C ALA A 162 -10.75 -10.07 -28.05
N GLU A 163 -10.52 -9.14 -27.12
CA GLU A 163 -10.95 -7.74 -27.23
C GLU A 163 -9.73 -6.82 -27.25
N GLU A 164 -9.94 -5.56 -27.63
CA GLU A 164 -8.90 -4.53 -27.62
C GLU A 164 -9.49 -3.24 -27.04
N ILE A 165 -8.74 -2.56 -26.18
CA ILE A 165 -9.03 -1.18 -25.76
C ILE A 165 -8.13 -0.23 -26.54
N GLY A 166 -8.71 0.82 -27.11
CA GLY A 166 -7.97 1.84 -27.84
C GLY A 166 -7.45 2.97 -26.96
N ALA A 167 -6.45 3.71 -27.46
CA ALA A 167 -5.96 4.94 -26.84
C ALA A 167 -7.07 6.01 -26.68
N PHE A 168 -8.02 6.04 -27.62
CA PHE A 168 -9.20 6.92 -27.57
C PHE A 168 -10.18 6.52 -26.47
N ASP A 169 -10.44 5.22 -26.28
CA ASP A 169 -11.33 4.74 -25.21
C ASP A 169 -10.78 5.11 -23.83
N LEU A 170 -9.46 5.00 -23.63
CA LEU A 170 -8.79 5.45 -22.42
C LEU A 170 -8.89 6.97 -22.23
N ALA A 171 -8.68 7.74 -23.29
CA ALA A 171 -8.79 9.20 -23.23
C ALA A 171 -10.19 9.64 -22.81
N ASP A 172 -11.23 9.06 -23.40
CA ASP A 172 -12.62 9.39 -23.09
C ASP A 172 -13.05 8.87 -21.71
N ALA A 173 -12.46 7.77 -21.22
CA ALA A 173 -12.70 7.30 -19.86
C ALA A 173 -12.09 8.24 -18.81
N PHE A 174 -10.84 8.67 -19.01
CA PHE A 174 -10.19 9.65 -18.12
C PHE A 174 -10.87 11.02 -18.19
N GLU A 175 -11.37 11.44 -19.35
CA GLU A 175 -12.16 12.68 -19.43
C GLU A 175 -13.44 12.58 -18.62
N GLN A 176 -14.17 11.49 -18.72
CA GLN A 176 -15.36 11.30 -17.91
C GLN A 176 -15.05 11.27 -16.41
N MET A 177 -13.87 10.75 -16.01
CA MET A 177 -13.43 10.85 -14.61
C MET A 177 -13.18 12.30 -14.22
N TRP A 178 -12.57 13.09 -15.09
CA TRP A 178 -12.28 14.50 -14.87
C TRP A 178 -13.56 15.32 -14.72
N GLU A 179 -14.50 15.20 -15.68
CA GLU A 179 -15.79 15.89 -15.65
C GLU A 179 -16.61 15.54 -14.40
N LYS A 180 -16.51 14.29 -13.94
CA LYS A 180 -17.16 13.81 -12.72
C LYS A 180 -16.38 14.06 -11.44
N LYS A 181 -15.23 14.75 -11.50
CA LYS A 181 -14.40 15.06 -10.33
C LYS A 181 -13.98 13.82 -9.55
N ARG A 182 -13.49 12.80 -10.26
CA ARG A 182 -13.12 11.49 -9.69
C ARG A 182 -11.62 11.27 -9.55
N TYR A 183 -10.80 12.29 -9.82
CA TYR A 183 -9.39 12.26 -9.48
C TYR A 183 -8.85 13.66 -9.24
N HIS A 184 -7.79 13.74 -8.44
CA HIS A 184 -6.92 14.89 -8.31
C HIS A 184 -5.80 14.81 -9.35
N GLU A 185 -5.00 13.74 -9.32
CA GLU A 185 -3.91 13.45 -10.25
C GLU A 185 -3.89 11.97 -10.62
N ILE A 186 -3.49 11.65 -11.86
CA ILE A 186 -3.30 10.27 -12.33
C ILE A 186 -1.85 10.06 -12.73
N LEU A 187 -1.25 8.99 -12.23
CA LEU A 187 -0.04 8.40 -12.81
C LEU A 187 -0.43 7.17 -13.62
N PHE A 188 -0.39 7.29 -14.95
CA PHE A 188 -0.70 6.21 -15.87
C PHE A 188 0.58 5.54 -16.37
N MET A 189 0.77 4.27 -16.00
CA MET A 189 1.92 3.46 -16.37
C MET A 189 1.47 2.27 -17.22
N ILE A 190 2.12 2.02 -18.35
CA ILE A 190 1.72 0.95 -19.24
C ILE A 190 2.90 0.18 -19.83
N ASP A 191 2.90 -1.16 -19.67
CA ASP A 191 3.94 -2.07 -20.18
C ASP A 191 3.39 -2.98 -21.27
N THR A 192 3.67 -2.61 -22.52
CA THR A 192 3.24 -3.30 -23.75
C THR A 192 4.08 -2.83 -24.96
N CYS A 193 4.05 -3.58 -26.06
CA CYS A 193 4.57 -3.08 -27.34
C CYS A 193 3.86 -1.77 -27.73
N GLN A 194 4.64 -0.79 -28.21
CA GLN A 194 4.21 0.55 -28.59
C GLN A 194 3.41 1.30 -27.51
N ALA A 195 3.67 1.02 -26.23
CA ALA A 195 3.01 1.61 -25.08
C ALA A 195 2.85 3.13 -25.14
N ASN A 196 3.83 3.86 -25.68
CA ASN A 196 3.79 5.33 -25.71
C ASN A 196 2.64 5.90 -26.56
N THR A 197 2.11 5.09 -27.48
CA THR A 197 0.95 5.46 -28.31
C THR A 197 -0.35 5.48 -27.51
N MET A 198 -0.45 4.69 -26.43
CA MET A 198 -1.68 4.54 -25.63
C MET A 198 -2.07 5.81 -24.89
N TYR A 199 -1.09 6.62 -24.46
CA TYR A 199 -1.39 7.89 -23.82
C TYR A 199 -1.34 9.07 -24.78
N SER A 200 -1.10 8.87 -26.08
CA SER A 200 -0.94 9.98 -27.05
C SER A 200 -2.23 10.76 -27.29
N LYS A 201 -3.39 10.12 -27.07
CA LYS A 201 -4.71 10.73 -27.25
C LYS A 201 -5.30 11.33 -25.98
N LEU A 202 -4.68 11.16 -24.81
CA LEU A 202 -5.18 11.76 -23.57
C LEU A 202 -5.24 13.28 -23.71
N TYR A 203 -6.31 13.89 -23.21
CA TYR A 203 -6.55 15.34 -23.27
C TYR A 203 -7.03 15.96 -21.95
N SER A 204 -7.34 15.13 -20.95
CA SER A 204 -7.74 15.57 -19.61
C SER A 204 -6.53 16.00 -18.78
N PRO A 205 -6.65 17.05 -17.94
CA PRO A 205 -5.53 17.58 -17.18
C PRO A 205 -5.11 16.67 -16.02
N ASN A 206 -3.98 17.01 -15.40
CA ASN A 206 -3.44 16.38 -14.19
C ASN A 206 -3.04 14.90 -14.39
N ILE A 207 -2.63 14.53 -15.60
CA ILE A 207 -2.18 13.17 -15.91
C ILE A 207 -0.68 13.19 -16.21
N ILE A 208 0.06 12.37 -15.49
CA ILE A 208 1.44 11.99 -15.81
C ILE A 208 1.37 10.59 -16.42
N ALA A 209 1.95 10.41 -17.61
CA ALA A 209 1.93 9.11 -18.28
C ALA A 209 3.33 8.62 -18.61
N THR A 210 3.55 7.31 -18.54
CA THR A 210 4.78 6.66 -18.96
C THR A 210 4.50 5.29 -19.57
N GLY A 211 5.30 4.91 -20.56
CA GLY A 211 5.14 3.66 -21.29
C GLY A 211 6.48 2.97 -21.54
N SER A 212 6.44 1.66 -21.75
CA SER A 212 7.64 0.83 -21.95
C SER A 212 8.38 1.04 -23.27
N SER A 213 7.70 1.46 -24.34
CA SER A 213 8.27 1.47 -25.70
C SER A 213 7.60 2.47 -26.64
N GLU A 214 8.38 3.07 -27.54
CA GLU A 214 7.92 4.00 -28.57
C GLU A 214 7.13 3.33 -29.72
N LEU A 215 6.54 4.16 -30.59
CA LEU A 215 5.96 3.70 -31.86
C LEU A 215 7.01 2.88 -32.63
N ASP A 216 6.55 1.80 -33.28
CA ASP A 216 7.40 0.84 -34.00
C ASP A 216 8.41 0.06 -33.14
N GLN A 217 8.31 0.10 -31.81
CA GLN A 217 9.12 -0.71 -30.90
C GLN A 217 8.30 -1.79 -30.18
N SER A 218 8.94 -2.92 -29.90
CA SER A 218 8.40 -3.95 -28.99
C SER A 218 8.77 -3.64 -27.54
N SER A 219 7.99 -4.16 -26.59
CA SER A 219 8.45 -4.35 -25.22
C SER A 219 9.02 -5.76 -25.05
N TYR A 220 9.89 -5.95 -24.06
CA TYR A 220 10.67 -7.18 -23.93
C TYR A 220 10.52 -7.81 -22.55
N SER A 221 10.41 -9.13 -22.55
CA SER A 221 10.46 -9.93 -21.34
C SER A 221 11.87 -9.96 -20.71
N HIS A 222 11.93 -10.23 -19.42
CA HIS A 222 13.15 -10.46 -18.63
C HIS A 222 13.01 -11.75 -17.81
N HIS A 223 14.13 -12.28 -17.32
CA HIS A 223 14.21 -13.50 -16.48
C HIS A 223 13.39 -14.69 -17.03
N ALA A 224 14.04 -15.59 -17.76
CA ALA A 224 13.47 -16.90 -18.05
C ALA A 224 13.67 -17.83 -16.84
N ASP A 225 12.61 -18.50 -16.40
CA ASP A 225 12.69 -19.55 -15.38
C ASP A 225 12.47 -20.91 -16.07
N ASN A 226 13.43 -21.82 -15.93
CA ASN A 226 13.39 -23.13 -16.58
C ASN A 226 12.35 -24.09 -15.97
N ASP A 227 12.04 -23.96 -14.68
CA ASP A 227 11.06 -24.80 -14.01
C ASP A 227 9.62 -24.31 -14.30
N VAL A 228 9.43 -23.00 -14.43
CA VAL A 228 8.16 -22.40 -14.89
C VAL A 228 8.00 -22.57 -16.42
N GLY A 229 9.13 -22.60 -17.14
CA GLY A 229 9.22 -22.84 -18.58
C GLY A 229 8.94 -21.62 -19.46
N VAL A 230 8.83 -20.42 -18.87
CA VAL A 230 8.50 -19.16 -19.55
C VAL A 230 9.24 -17.99 -18.90
N ALA A 231 9.19 -16.81 -19.53
CA ALA A 231 9.66 -15.59 -18.88
C ALA A 231 8.70 -15.17 -17.77
N VAL A 232 9.25 -14.70 -16.65
CA VAL A 232 8.48 -14.45 -15.41
C VAL A 232 8.27 -12.98 -15.09
N ILE A 233 8.87 -12.05 -15.82
CA ILE A 233 8.66 -10.59 -15.65
C ILE A 233 8.99 -9.85 -16.95
N ASP A 234 8.52 -8.63 -17.15
CA ASP A 234 8.96 -7.76 -18.25
C ASP A 234 10.03 -6.75 -17.83
N ARG A 235 10.87 -6.33 -18.78
CA ARG A 235 12.05 -5.48 -18.51
C ARG A 235 11.67 -4.13 -17.91
N TYR A 236 10.73 -3.43 -18.54
CA TYR A 236 10.28 -2.12 -18.07
C TYR A 236 9.77 -2.22 -16.64
N THR A 237 8.89 -3.20 -16.37
CA THR A 237 8.37 -3.43 -15.03
C THR A 237 9.45 -3.82 -14.02
N TYR A 238 10.37 -4.72 -14.39
CA TYR A 238 11.50 -5.11 -13.54
C TYR A 238 12.35 -3.91 -13.10
N TYR A 239 12.72 -3.01 -14.01
CA TYR A 239 13.57 -1.87 -13.65
C TYR A 239 12.82 -0.77 -12.89
N ASN A 240 11.50 -0.63 -13.08
CA ASN A 240 10.67 0.18 -12.20
C ASN A 240 10.65 -0.38 -10.77
N LEU A 241 10.46 -1.70 -10.62
CA LEU A 241 10.47 -2.38 -9.34
C LEU A 241 11.85 -2.31 -8.67
N GLU A 242 12.94 -2.51 -9.41
CA GLU A 242 14.33 -2.36 -8.92
C GLU A 242 14.53 -0.98 -8.29
N PHE A 243 14.07 0.08 -8.97
CA PHE A 243 14.14 1.45 -8.44
C PHE A 243 13.27 1.61 -7.18
N LEU A 244 12.00 1.19 -7.24
CA LEU A 244 11.06 1.35 -6.13
C LEU A 244 11.51 0.57 -4.87
N GLU A 245 12.11 -0.60 -5.03
CA GLU A 245 12.67 -1.41 -3.94
C GLU A 245 13.94 -0.80 -3.35
N ALA A 246 14.83 -0.28 -4.19
CA ALA A 246 16.09 0.30 -3.73
C ALA A 246 15.90 1.66 -3.06
N GLU A 247 15.09 2.53 -3.66
CA GLU A 247 15.02 3.97 -3.39
C GLU A 247 13.73 4.41 -2.67
N VAL A 248 12.65 3.62 -2.71
CA VAL A 248 11.34 3.92 -2.10
C VAL A 248 10.96 2.85 -1.08
N ARG A 249 11.75 2.80 0.00
CA ARG A 249 11.63 1.76 1.04
C ARG A 249 10.46 1.97 1.99
N ASP A 250 10.08 3.22 2.21
CA ASP A 250 9.00 3.62 3.11
C ASP A 250 8.29 4.89 2.61
N ILE A 251 7.15 5.20 3.24
CA ILE A 251 6.28 6.34 2.94
C ILE A 251 6.95 7.71 3.15
N GLY A 252 8.05 7.76 3.93
CA GLY A 252 8.83 8.97 4.16
C GLY A 252 9.78 9.32 3.01
N SER A 253 9.93 8.44 2.02
CA SER A 253 10.79 8.68 0.86
C SER A 253 10.43 9.98 0.14
N LYS A 254 11.47 10.71 -0.27
CA LYS A 254 11.37 11.97 -1.02
C LYS A 254 11.73 11.80 -2.49
N LYS A 255 11.80 10.56 -2.97
CA LYS A 255 12.03 10.26 -4.37
C LYS A 255 10.83 10.68 -5.18
N THR A 256 11.13 11.33 -6.28
CA THR A 256 10.15 11.95 -7.17
C THR A 256 9.87 11.06 -8.37
N VAL A 257 8.76 11.34 -9.05
CA VAL A 257 8.45 10.76 -10.36
C VAL A 257 9.55 11.07 -11.37
N GLY A 258 10.17 12.26 -11.28
CA GLY A 258 11.34 12.63 -12.07
C GLY A 258 12.54 11.70 -11.83
N ASP A 259 12.85 11.37 -10.56
CA ASP A 259 13.95 10.47 -10.21
C ASP A 259 13.74 9.06 -10.79
N LEU A 260 12.49 8.56 -10.78
CA LEU A 260 12.15 7.29 -11.41
C LEU A 260 12.39 7.35 -12.92
N PHE A 261 11.90 8.40 -13.59
CA PHE A 261 12.05 8.53 -15.03
C PHE A 261 13.51 8.71 -15.47
N ASP A 262 14.33 9.37 -14.65
CA ASP A 262 15.76 9.52 -14.90
C ASP A 262 16.53 8.20 -14.73
N SER A 263 15.94 7.20 -14.07
CA SER A 263 16.50 5.85 -13.97
C SER A 263 16.31 5.02 -15.24
N TYR A 264 15.43 5.43 -16.16
CA TYR A 264 15.16 4.68 -17.38
C TYR A 264 16.38 4.67 -18.31
N ASN A 265 16.71 3.47 -18.78
CA ASN A 265 17.91 3.25 -19.55
C ASN A 265 17.63 2.24 -20.67
N PHE A 266 17.93 2.63 -21.91
CA PHE A 266 17.69 1.80 -23.10
C PHE A 266 18.46 0.47 -23.05
N GLU A 267 19.71 0.45 -22.58
CA GLU A 267 20.53 -0.77 -22.48
C GLU A 267 19.97 -1.77 -21.47
N LYS A 268 19.23 -1.29 -20.46
CA LYS A 268 18.52 -2.12 -19.50
C LYS A 268 17.18 -2.59 -20.08
N ILE A 269 16.33 -1.64 -20.47
CA ILE A 269 14.93 -1.87 -20.84
C ILE A 269 14.80 -2.52 -22.24
N HIS A 270 15.77 -2.29 -23.13
CA HIS A 270 15.80 -2.68 -24.54
C HIS A 270 14.74 -2.01 -25.43
N SER A 271 14.08 -0.96 -24.91
CA SER A 271 13.16 -0.09 -25.64
C SER A 271 13.21 1.32 -25.05
N ASN A 272 12.71 2.28 -25.81
CA ASN A 272 12.62 3.68 -25.38
C ASN A 272 11.38 3.87 -24.50
N ALA A 273 11.57 3.83 -23.18
CA ALA A 273 10.53 4.18 -22.24
C ALA A 273 10.15 5.66 -22.42
N GLY A 274 8.87 5.91 -22.68
CA GLY A 274 8.35 7.26 -22.88
C GLY A 274 7.74 7.85 -21.62
N VAL A 275 7.63 9.18 -21.62
CA VAL A 275 7.04 9.98 -20.56
C VAL A 275 6.29 11.16 -21.16
N ARG A 276 5.14 11.52 -20.59
CA ARG A 276 4.28 12.62 -21.04
C ARG A 276 3.75 13.41 -19.84
N TYR A 277 3.81 14.74 -19.92
CA TYR A 277 3.45 15.65 -18.83
C TYR A 277 2.82 16.98 -19.30
N ASP A 278 2.54 17.16 -20.59
CA ASP A 278 1.91 18.37 -21.15
C ASP A 278 0.49 18.62 -20.61
N LEU A 279 -0.18 17.59 -20.13
CA LEU A 279 -1.49 17.67 -19.50
C LEU A 279 -1.42 18.11 -18.03
N PHE A 280 -0.21 18.17 -17.45
CA PHE A 280 -0.03 18.52 -16.06
C PHE A 280 0.12 20.03 -15.88
N PRO A 281 -0.67 20.69 -15.01
CA PRO A 281 -0.50 22.11 -14.71
C PRO A 281 0.91 22.39 -14.16
N GLY A 282 1.62 23.34 -14.77
CA GLY A 282 3.03 23.61 -14.46
C GLY A 282 4.02 22.76 -15.27
N GLY A 283 3.52 21.91 -16.17
CA GLY A 283 4.33 21.17 -17.14
C GLY A 283 5.29 20.17 -16.50
N ALA A 284 6.42 19.93 -17.18
CA ALA A 284 7.38 18.90 -16.82
C ALA A 284 7.96 19.09 -15.40
N ASP A 285 8.30 20.33 -15.00
CA ASP A 285 8.91 20.59 -13.70
C ASP A 285 7.96 20.24 -12.55
N ALA A 286 6.68 20.64 -12.66
CA ALA A 286 5.67 20.33 -11.66
C ALA A 286 5.35 18.83 -11.61
N ALA A 287 5.18 18.18 -12.76
CA ALA A 287 4.92 16.75 -12.84
C ALA A 287 6.07 15.93 -12.26
N ARG A 288 7.31 16.25 -12.65
CA ARG A 288 8.51 15.52 -12.20
C ARG A 288 8.81 15.72 -10.74
N ALA A 289 8.36 16.82 -10.12
CA ALA A 289 8.56 17.08 -8.69
C ALA A 289 7.59 16.30 -7.78
N ARG A 290 6.54 15.67 -8.31
CA ARG A 290 5.61 14.85 -7.52
C ARG A 290 6.34 13.68 -6.88
N LEU A 291 5.99 13.35 -5.63
CA LEU A 291 6.61 12.23 -4.95
C LEU A 291 6.05 10.92 -5.49
N LEU A 292 6.86 9.88 -5.55
CA LEU A 292 6.34 8.55 -5.87
C LEU A 292 5.34 8.07 -4.81
N THR A 293 5.52 8.49 -3.56
CA THR A 293 4.59 8.20 -2.47
C THR A 293 3.23 8.88 -2.64
N ASP A 294 3.11 9.91 -3.48
CA ASP A 294 1.83 10.53 -3.85
C ASP A 294 0.96 9.61 -4.72
N PHE A 295 1.51 8.51 -5.27
CA PHE A 295 0.78 7.53 -6.09
C PHE A 295 0.89 6.10 -5.54
N PHE A 296 2.05 5.73 -4.98
CA PHE A 296 2.31 4.36 -4.50
C PHE A 296 2.13 4.20 -2.99
N GLY A 297 2.14 5.29 -2.22
CA GLY A 297 2.08 5.25 -0.75
C GLY A 297 0.69 5.52 -0.20
N ASN A 298 0.44 5.09 1.04
CA ASN A 298 -0.76 5.51 1.75
C ASN A 298 -0.73 7.02 2.05
N VAL A 299 -1.89 7.61 2.30
CA VAL A 299 -2.00 8.93 2.94
C VAL A 299 -2.42 8.70 4.38
N GLN A 300 -1.47 8.73 5.31
CA GLN A 300 -1.78 8.68 6.74
C GLN A 300 -1.83 10.10 7.30
N ASN A 301 -3.04 10.62 7.50
CA ASN A 301 -3.24 11.79 8.35
C ASN A 301 -3.06 11.36 9.81
N VAL A 302 -1.82 11.35 10.28
CA VAL A 302 -1.56 11.26 11.72
C VAL A 302 -1.84 12.66 12.28
N GLU A 303 -2.98 12.84 12.94
CA GLU A 303 -3.17 13.97 13.85
C GLU A 303 -2.18 13.80 15.01
N VAL A 304 -0.99 14.36 14.86
CA VAL A 304 -0.06 14.50 15.98
C VAL A 304 -0.64 15.62 16.83
N ASP A 305 -1.29 15.27 17.94
CA ASP A 305 -1.56 16.20 19.04
C ASP A 305 -0.21 16.66 19.61
N GLY A 306 0.43 17.61 18.90
CA GLY A 306 1.58 18.32 19.40
C GLY A 306 1.20 19.11 20.64
N PRO A 307 2.16 19.49 21.50
CA PRO A 307 1.89 20.26 22.70
C PRO A 307 1.36 21.63 22.30
N ARG A 308 0.03 21.77 22.24
CA ARG A 308 -0.64 23.05 22.04
C ARG A 308 -0.27 23.92 23.22
N ASN A 309 0.44 25.01 22.94
CA ASN A 309 0.53 26.16 23.83
C ASN A 309 -0.90 26.53 24.25
N ALA A 310 -1.24 26.19 25.49
CA ALA A 310 -2.55 26.39 26.07
C ALA A 310 -2.77 27.87 26.34
N THR A 311 -3.28 28.60 25.36
CA THR A 311 -4.00 29.85 25.57
C THR A 311 -5.25 29.89 24.73
N THR A 312 -6.17 28.95 24.95
CA THR A 312 -7.61 29.17 24.79
C THR A 312 -8.37 28.12 25.58
N ALA A 313 -9.31 28.59 26.40
CA ALA A 313 -10.08 27.83 27.36
C ALA A 313 -10.93 26.73 26.68
N GLY A 314 -10.82 25.49 27.15
CA GLY A 314 -11.79 24.44 26.78
C GLY A 314 -11.36 22.97 26.99
N ALA A 315 -10.07 22.64 26.98
CA ALA A 315 -9.60 21.25 27.02
C ALA A 315 -8.78 20.96 28.29
N GLY A 316 -9.45 20.78 29.43
CA GLY A 316 -8.79 20.58 30.74
C GLY A 316 -9.05 19.24 31.42
N ALA A 317 -9.87 18.34 30.85
CA ALA A 317 -10.30 17.13 31.56
C ALA A 317 -9.48 15.87 31.20
N GLY A 318 -9.04 15.71 29.95
CA GLY A 318 -8.42 14.45 29.48
C GLY A 318 -6.94 14.29 29.86
N THR A 319 -6.17 15.38 29.93
CA THR A 319 -4.73 15.34 30.22
C THR A 319 -4.43 15.08 31.70
N ALA A 320 -5.24 15.63 32.60
CA ALA A 320 -5.14 15.37 34.03
C ALA A 320 -5.45 13.91 34.39
N GLN A 321 -6.42 13.31 33.70
CA GLN A 321 -6.80 11.90 33.87
C GLN A 321 -5.64 10.96 33.48
N LEU A 322 -4.95 11.25 32.37
CA LEU A 322 -3.84 10.45 31.85
C LEU A 322 -2.60 10.51 32.77
N GLU A 323 -2.26 11.69 33.28
CA GLU A 323 -1.17 11.85 34.25
C GLU A 323 -1.47 11.12 35.57
N GLU A 324 -2.73 11.17 36.02
CA GLU A 324 -3.17 10.44 37.22
C GLU A 324 -3.07 8.92 37.02
N ASP A 325 -3.50 8.42 35.86
CA ASP A 325 -3.42 6.99 35.52
C ASP A 325 -1.96 6.50 35.43
N LEU A 326 -1.05 7.31 34.84
CA LEU A 326 0.40 7.02 34.80
C LEU A 326 1.04 7.02 36.20
N LEU A 327 0.61 7.91 37.08
CA LEU A 327 1.05 7.95 38.48
C LEU A 327 0.51 6.77 39.30
N VAL A 328 -0.68 6.28 38.99
CA VAL A 328 -1.23 5.06 39.59
C VAL A 328 -0.45 3.84 39.09
N LEU A 329 -0.16 3.77 37.78
CA LEU A 329 0.59 2.66 37.19
C LEU A 329 2.01 2.57 37.75
N SER A 330 2.73 3.70 37.82
CA SER A 330 4.09 3.74 38.37
C SER A 330 4.17 3.29 39.82
N ARG A 331 3.19 3.69 40.66
CA ARG A 331 3.06 3.21 42.04
C ARG A 331 2.80 1.70 42.09
N LYS A 332 1.92 1.18 41.22
CA LYS A 332 1.64 -0.26 41.14
C LYS A 332 2.88 -1.07 40.74
N ILE A 333 3.66 -0.58 39.77
CA ILE A 333 4.91 -1.20 39.33
C ILE A 333 5.94 -1.22 40.47
N ALA A 334 6.07 -0.13 41.22
CA ALA A 334 6.98 -0.07 42.38
C ALA A 334 6.58 -1.03 43.50
N GLU A 335 5.27 -1.17 43.76
CA GLU A 335 4.76 -2.12 44.76
C GLU A 335 5.00 -3.58 44.33
N LEU A 336 4.78 -3.90 43.05
CA LEU A 336 5.02 -5.24 42.52
C LEU A 336 6.51 -5.62 42.56
N ARG A 337 7.41 -4.68 42.27
CA ARG A 337 8.86 -4.90 42.43
C ARG A 337 9.23 -5.20 43.89
N LYS A 338 8.68 -4.44 44.83
CA LYS A 338 8.94 -4.66 46.26
C LYS A 338 8.39 -6.00 46.77
N ARG A 339 7.28 -6.49 46.21
CA ARG A 339 6.76 -7.84 46.49
C ARG A 339 7.67 -8.92 45.91
N ALA A 340 8.12 -8.78 44.66
CA ALA A 340 9.09 -9.70 44.08
C ALA A 340 10.39 -9.79 44.89
N ASP A 341 10.92 -8.64 45.34
CA ASP A 341 12.14 -8.59 46.16
C ASP A 341 11.94 -9.21 47.57
N THR A 342 10.71 -9.27 48.09
CA THR A 342 10.41 -9.91 49.39
C THR A 342 10.16 -11.41 49.26
N ASP A 343 9.62 -11.86 48.12
CA ASP A 343 9.46 -13.27 47.80
C ASP A 343 10.82 -13.95 47.54
N ASP A 344 11.79 -13.24 46.92
CA ASP A 344 13.15 -13.73 46.72
C ASP A 344 13.95 -13.87 48.04
N VAL A 345 13.67 -13.03 49.05
CA VAL A 345 14.31 -13.10 50.38
C VAL A 345 13.70 -14.21 51.26
N ALA A 346 12.43 -14.59 51.02
CA ALA A 346 11.77 -15.68 51.73
C ALA A 346 12.20 -17.07 51.22
N ALA A 347 12.70 -17.17 49.99
CA ALA A 347 13.13 -18.42 49.38
C ALA A 347 14.56 -18.88 49.76
N ASP A 348 15.38 -18.00 50.35
CA ASP A 348 16.79 -18.29 50.69
C ASP A 348 17.00 -18.69 52.18
N GLY A 349 15.90 -18.90 52.91
CA GLY A 349 15.88 -19.14 54.37
C GLY A 349 15.96 -20.60 54.82
N ASP A 350 15.97 -21.59 53.93
CA ASP A 350 15.86 -23.01 54.30
C ASP A 350 16.91 -23.91 53.62
N ALA A 351 18.17 -23.79 54.07
CA ALA A 351 19.19 -24.82 53.90
C ALA A 351 20.26 -24.75 55.01
N GLN A 352 20.17 -25.64 56.00
CA GLN A 352 21.20 -25.82 57.05
C GLN A 352 22.41 -26.66 56.57
N PRO A 353 23.63 -26.44 57.10
CA PRO A 353 24.87 -27.01 56.59
C PRO A 353 25.42 -28.18 57.45
N ALA A 354 26.22 -29.07 56.83
CA ALA A 354 27.02 -30.08 57.54
C ALA A 354 28.50 -30.07 57.09
N SER A 355 29.35 -29.61 58.02
CA SER A 355 30.74 -29.98 58.39
C SER A 355 31.83 -30.43 57.37
N ALA A 356 32.93 -29.66 57.43
CA ALA A 356 34.35 -29.75 56.99
C ALA A 356 35.12 -31.10 57.20
N PRO A 357 36.45 -31.27 56.83
CA PRO A 357 37.46 -30.26 56.44
C PRO A 357 38.50 -30.58 55.32
N ARG A 358 39.07 -29.47 54.78
CA ARG A 358 40.44 -29.16 54.26
C ARG A 358 41.30 -30.22 53.53
N GLU A 359 41.79 -29.84 52.34
CA GLU A 359 43.24 -29.68 52.07
C GLU A 359 43.53 -28.82 50.81
N GLN A 360 44.71 -28.20 50.80
CA GLN A 360 45.20 -27.21 49.84
C GLN A 360 45.81 -27.86 48.58
N GLY A 361 45.67 -27.23 47.41
CA GLY A 361 46.41 -27.63 46.22
C GLY A 361 46.19 -26.71 45.02
N VAL A 362 47.24 -26.00 44.63
CA VAL A 362 47.34 -25.05 43.51
C VAL A 362 47.49 -25.79 42.18
N ASN A 363 46.65 -25.51 41.16
CA ASN A 363 47.05 -25.12 39.78
C ASN A 363 45.92 -25.25 38.72
N THR A 364 45.75 -24.14 37.98
CA THR A 364 45.51 -24.01 36.53
C THR A 364 44.92 -25.19 35.72
N ARG A 365 43.71 -24.99 35.17
CA ARG A 365 43.46 -25.06 33.71
C ARG A 365 42.01 -24.71 33.33
N ASN A 366 41.90 -24.04 32.18
CA ASN A 366 40.71 -23.80 31.36
C ASN A 366 39.69 -24.94 31.42
N GLN A 367 38.42 -24.61 31.67
CA GLN A 367 37.29 -25.30 31.04
C GLN A 367 36.04 -24.42 30.98
N SER A 368 35.53 -24.35 29.75
CA SER A 368 34.27 -23.83 29.26
C SER A 368 33.10 -23.78 30.25
N ALA A 369 32.53 -22.59 30.44
CA ALA A 369 31.25 -22.40 31.10
C ALA A 369 30.10 -22.93 30.23
N GLN A 370 29.55 -24.09 30.58
CA GLN A 370 28.24 -24.52 30.10
C GLN A 370 27.16 -23.65 30.75
N LYS A 371 26.59 -22.73 29.97
CA LYS A 371 25.45 -21.91 30.37
C LYS A 371 24.19 -22.78 30.35
N ARG A 372 23.67 -23.12 31.53
CA ARG A 372 22.40 -23.83 31.72
C ARG A 372 21.27 -22.89 31.26
N ILE A 373 20.56 -23.27 30.20
CA ILE A 373 19.39 -22.54 29.68
C ILE A 373 18.25 -22.75 30.67
N GLN A 374 17.85 -21.69 31.35
CA GLN A 374 16.64 -21.65 32.18
C GLN A 374 15.46 -21.38 31.24
N VAL A 375 14.59 -22.37 31.11
CA VAL A 375 13.36 -22.30 30.32
C VAL A 375 12.41 -21.29 30.98
N THR A 376 12.07 -20.22 30.28
CA THR A 376 11.05 -19.26 30.70
C THR A 376 9.66 -19.82 30.40
N THR A 377 8.88 -20.08 31.45
CA THR A 377 7.47 -20.44 31.36
C THR A 377 6.65 -19.20 30.97
N SER A 378 5.75 -19.33 29.99
CA SER A 378 4.88 -18.26 29.52
C SER A 378 3.86 -17.87 30.60
N LEU A 379 3.80 -16.58 30.94
CA LEU A 379 2.72 -15.96 31.71
C LEU A 379 1.50 -15.75 30.81
N THR A 380 0.79 -16.82 30.49
CA THR A 380 -0.60 -16.79 30.01
C THR A 380 -1.33 -17.95 30.65
N ASP A 381 -1.83 -17.73 31.86
CA ASP A 381 -2.79 -18.64 32.49
C ASP A 381 -4.17 -18.36 31.88
N ASP A 382 -4.28 -18.60 30.57
CA ASP A 382 -5.53 -18.52 29.84
C ASP A 382 -6.28 -19.83 30.06
N ASN A 383 -7.33 -19.76 30.87
CA ASN A 383 -8.16 -20.88 31.27
C ASN A 383 -9.01 -21.39 30.08
N TRP A 384 -8.35 -21.98 29.08
CA TRP A 384 -8.91 -22.53 27.84
C TRP A 384 -10.12 -23.45 28.05
N TRP A 385 -10.15 -24.16 29.19
CA TRP A 385 -11.23 -25.05 29.57
C TRP A 385 -12.54 -24.32 29.88
N THR A 386 -12.49 -23.11 30.45
CA THR A 386 -13.72 -22.35 30.71
C THR A 386 -14.34 -21.85 29.39
N LYS A 387 -13.52 -21.44 28.41
CA LYS A 387 -14.00 -21.04 27.07
C LYS A 387 -14.70 -22.20 26.35
N LYS A 388 -14.17 -23.44 26.45
CA LYS A 388 -14.84 -24.64 25.91
C LYS A 388 -16.14 -24.95 26.63
N LEU A 389 -16.19 -24.80 27.96
CA LEU A 389 -17.40 -25.04 28.74
C LEU A 389 -18.51 -24.04 28.35
N PHE A 390 -18.18 -22.75 28.25
CA PHE A 390 -19.13 -21.73 27.78
C PHE A 390 -19.61 -22.00 26.35
N GLY A 391 -18.70 -22.36 25.43
CA GLY A 391 -19.04 -22.74 24.06
C GLY A 391 -19.98 -23.94 24.00
N ALA A 392 -19.69 -25.00 24.77
CA ALA A 392 -20.54 -26.20 24.83
C ALA A 392 -21.94 -25.88 25.40
N THR A 393 -22.03 -25.04 26.45
CA THR A 393 -23.33 -24.64 27.00
C THR A 393 -24.15 -23.79 26.03
N ALA A 394 -23.51 -22.91 25.25
CA ALA A 394 -24.19 -22.10 24.25
C ALA A 394 -24.77 -22.96 23.12
N VAL A 395 -23.99 -23.94 22.63
CA VAL A 395 -24.44 -24.87 21.57
C VAL A 395 -25.59 -25.75 22.07
N ALA A 396 -25.51 -26.25 23.31
CA ALA A 396 -26.60 -27.02 23.91
C ALA A 396 -27.89 -26.19 24.07
N GLY A 397 -27.76 -24.91 24.46
CA GLY A 397 -28.89 -23.98 24.54
C GLY A 397 -29.55 -23.73 23.19
N CYS A 398 -28.76 -23.50 22.14
CA CYS A 398 -29.28 -23.33 20.78
C CYS A 398 -29.96 -24.59 20.24
N ALA A 399 -29.40 -25.77 20.51
CA ALA A 399 -29.99 -27.05 20.10
C ALA A 399 -31.32 -27.32 20.81
N LEU A 400 -31.44 -26.97 22.10
CA LEU A 400 -32.70 -27.08 22.84
C LEU A 400 -33.75 -26.11 22.32
N LEU A 401 -33.38 -24.85 22.06
CA LEU A 401 -34.30 -23.86 21.48
C LEU A 401 -34.78 -24.28 20.08
N TRP A 402 -33.90 -24.85 19.27
CA TRP A 402 -34.28 -25.36 17.95
C TRP A 402 -35.20 -26.59 18.05
N GLY A 403 -34.92 -27.51 18.99
CA GLY A 403 -35.78 -28.67 19.25
C GLY A 403 -37.18 -28.29 19.74
N VAL A 404 -37.28 -27.32 20.67
CA VAL A 404 -38.58 -26.84 21.18
C VAL A 404 -39.34 -26.06 20.10
N GLY A 405 -38.65 -25.24 19.31
CA GLY A 405 -39.24 -24.53 18.18
C GLY A 405 -39.67 -25.43 17.01
N SER A 406 -39.19 -26.68 16.96
CA SER A 406 -39.63 -27.67 15.95
C SER A 406 -40.84 -28.50 16.41
N PHE A 407 -41.27 -28.35 17.67
CA PHE A 407 -42.38 -29.11 18.27
C PHE A 407 -43.60 -28.24 18.62
N LEU A 408 -43.48 -26.92 18.45
CA LEU A 408 -44.58 -25.95 18.36
C LEU A 408 -44.90 -25.73 16.87
#